data_AF-A0A0G1WDK7-F1
#
_entry.id   AF-A0A0G1WDK7-F1
#
_cell.length_a   1.000
_cell.length_b   1.000
_cell.length_c   1.000
_cell.angle_alpha   90.00
_cell.angle_beta   90.00
_cell.angle_gamma   90.00
#
_symmetry.space_group_name_H-M   'P 1'
#
loop_
_entity.id
_entity.type
_entity.pdbx_description
1 polymer ?
#
loop_
_entity_poly.entity_id
_entity_poly.type
_entity_poly.pdbx_seq_one_letter_code
_entity_poly.pdbx_strand_id
1 'polypeptide(L)'
;MEDKMEEKLKQFLKTIKLNESLLSMIFGIVTVVLVGVLVFRIYQGRRAEITETADTTEQSPVAETMGEVPVEVKEDGKKYPTNLPETYKVGAGEHLWMIAEKTYGSGYNWVEIAKENNLANPGILYEGQELKLPKVAVVEVPGMQATNEISGDTYTVVKGDNLWNICVRAYGDGYKWSEVAEFNKLANASVIEVGQVIKLPR
;
A
#
# COMPACT_ATOMS: atom_id res chain seq x y z
N MET A 1 23.77 62.47 26.08
CA MET A 1 24.07 61.01 26.00
C MET A 1 24.57 60.65 24.59
N GLU A 2 24.34 61.50 23.60
CA GLU A 2 24.88 61.41 22.23
C GLU A 2 26.41 61.27 22.16
N ASP A 3 27.19 62.06 22.92
CA ASP A 3 28.65 62.08 22.73
C ASP A 3 29.32 60.73 23.02
N LYS A 4 28.82 59.98 24.02
CA LYS A 4 29.29 58.62 24.31
C LYS A 4 28.88 57.61 23.23
N MET A 5 27.78 57.86 22.53
CA MET A 5 27.30 57.01 21.45
C MET A 5 28.10 57.24 20.17
N GLU A 6 28.45 58.50 19.87
CA GLU A 6 29.34 58.83 18.76
C GLU A 6 30.75 58.28 18.97
N GLU A 7 31.29 58.34 20.18
CA GLU A 7 32.62 57.82 20.48
C GLU A 7 32.66 56.30 20.32
N LYS A 8 31.61 55.60 20.78
CA LYS A 8 31.43 54.17 20.57
C LYS A 8 31.25 53.83 19.08
N LEU A 9 30.52 54.65 18.32
CA LEU A 9 30.35 54.47 16.88
C LEU A 9 31.68 54.67 16.15
N LYS A 10 32.47 55.68 16.52
CA LYS A 10 33.80 55.95 15.96
C LYS A 10 34.79 54.83 16.31
N GLN A 11 34.73 54.26 17.52
CA GLN A 11 35.48 53.06 17.89
C GLN A 11 35.03 51.84 17.07
N PHE A 12 33.72 51.63 16.91
CA PHE A 12 33.16 50.51 16.14
C PHE A 12 33.52 50.60 14.65
N LEU A 13 33.47 51.81 14.08
CA LEU A 13 33.88 52.09 12.70
C LEU A 13 35.39 51.93 12.51
N LYS A 14 36.20 52.25 13.53
CA LYS A 14 37.64 51.97 13.52
C LYS A 14 37.94 50.47 13.60
N THR A 15 37.11 49.69 14.28
CA THR A 15 37.14 48.23 14.25
C THR A 15 36.69 47.65 12.91
N ILE A 16 35.78 48.32 12.19
CA ILE A 16 35.29 47.94 10.84
C ILE A 16 36.25 48.36 9.70
N LYS A 17 37.32 49.10 10.00
CA LYS A 17 38.51 49.19 9.13
C LYS A 17 39.29 47.86 9.12
N LEU A 18 38.54 46.77 8.94
CA LEU A 18 39.00 45.40 8.81
C LEU A 18 39.84 45.34 7.54
N ASN A 19 41.07 44.90 7.71
CA ASN A 19 42.00 44.57 6.64
C ASN A 19 41.25 43.92 5.46
N GLU A 20 41.49 44.39 4.23
CA GLU A 20 40.84 43.84 3.02
C GLU A 20 40.95 42.30 2.94
N SER A 21 42.01 41.74 3.55
CA SER A 21 42.21 40.30 3.74
C SER A 21 41.15 39.61 4.62
N LEU A 22 40.69 40.24 5.71
CA LEU A 22 39.71 39.67 6.64
C LEU A 22 38.30 39.72 6.02
N LEU A 23 38.00 40.78 5.28
CA LEU A 23 36.74 40.87 4.52
C LEU A 23 36.68 39.78 3.43
N SER A 24 37.77 39.59 2.67
CA SER A 24 37.89 38.51 1.69
C SER A 24 37.83 37.11 2.33
N MET A 25 38.43 36.92 3.50
CA MET A 25 38.37 35.66 4.26
C MET A 25 36.93 35.33 4.70
N ILE A 26 36.19 36.31 5.22
CA ILE A 26 34.79 36.11 5.62
C ILE A 26 33.91 35.85 4.40
N PHE A 27 34.06 36.63 3.32
CA PHE A 27 33.30 36.39 2.08
C PHE A 27 33.63 35.03 1.46
N GLY A 28 34.89 34.59 1.50
CA GLY A 28 35.29 33.26 1.06
C GLY A 28 34.61 32.16 1.86
N ILE A 29 34.63 32.27 3.20
CA ILE A 29 33.96 31.30 4.09
C ILE A 29 32.45 31.28 3.84
N VAL A 30 31.80 32.44 3.75
CA VAL A 30 30.35 32.53 3.48
C VAL A 30 29.99 31.95 2.11
N THR A 31 30.80 32.22 1.07
CA THR A 31 30.57 31.69 -0.27
C THR A 31 30.70 30.17 -0.30
N VAL A 32 31.71 29.61 0.36
CA VAL A 32 31.89 28.15 0.48
C VAL A 32 30.72 27.52 1.24
N VAL A 33 30.22 28.17 2.30
CA VAL A 33 29.04 27.69 3.03
C VAL A 33 27.78 27.75 2.16
N LEU A 34 27.55 28.83 1.41
CA LEU A 34 26.37 28.96 0.53
C LEU A 34 26.40 27.95 -0.62
N VAL A 35 27.54 27.79 -1.29
CA VAL A 35 27.70 26.76 -2.33
C VAL A 35 27.56 25.37 -1.74
N GLY A 36 28.12 25.13 -0.55
CA GLY A 36 27.94 23.88 0.19
C GLY A 36 26.47 23.57 0.49
N VAL A 37 25.70 24.54 0.98
CA VAL A 37 24.25 24.39 1.23
C VAL A 37 23.48 24.16 -0.07
N LEU A 38 23.85 24.84 -1.16
CA LEU A 38 23.21 24.67 -2.46
C LEU A 38 23.49 23.28 -3.05
N VAL A 39 24.75 22.83 -3.01
CA VAL A 39 25.16 21.47 -3.40
C VAL A 39 24.47 20.43 -2.52
N PHE A 40 24.42 20.65 -1.21
CA PHE A 40 23.72 19.78 -0.26
C PHE A 40 22.22 19.66 -0.59
N ARG A 41 21.55 20.77 -0.92
CA ARG A 41 20.15 20.74 -1.38
C ARG A 41 20.00 20.01 -2.72
N ILE A 42 20.93 20.18 -3.66
CA ILE A 42 20.91 19.47 -4.95
C ILE A 42 21.11 17.95 -4.76
N TYR A 43 22.00 17.55 -3.85
CA TYR A 43 22.25 16.15 -3.54
C TYR A 43 21.11 15.52 -2.74
N GLN A 44 20.45 16.25 -1.85
CA GLN A 44 19.24 15.75 -1.17
C GLN A 44 18.01 15.68 -2.09
N GLY A 45 17.90 16.57 -3.09
CA GLY A 45 16.78 16.58 -4.04
C GLY A 45 16.81 15.51 -5.15
N ARG A 46 17.81 14.60 -5.16
CA ARG A 46 17.99 13.55 -6.19
C ARG A 46 18.14 12.14 -5.62
N ARG A 47 17.55 11.82 -4.47
CA ARG A 47 17.46 10.43 -3.96
C ARG A 47 16.04 9.87 -4.13
N ALA A 48 15.71 9.50 -5.35
CA ALA A 48 14.76 8.43 -5.62
C ALA A 48 15.52 7.39 -6.48
N GLU A 49 15.56 6.15 -6.00
CA GLU A 49 16.05 4.91 -6.67
C GLU A 49 17.59 4.86 -6.92
N ILE A 50 18.40 3.88 -6.50
CA ILE A 50 18.26 2.42 -6.35
C ILE A 50 19.40 1.82 -5.45
N THR A 51 19.09 0.70 -4.77
CA THR A 51 19.91 -0.49 -4.38
C THR A 51 20.93 -0.53 -3.20
N GLU A 52 20.67 -1.55 -2.34
CA GLU A 52 21.54 -2.42 -1.50
C GLU A 52 22.36 -1.90 -0.27
N THR A 53 21.88 -2.37 0.90
CA THR A 53 22.60 -2.92 2.08
C THR A 53 23.97 -2.39 2.48
N ALA A 54 24.04 -1.69 3.62
CA ALA A 54 24.85 -2.06 4.79
C ALA A 54 24.58 -1.11 6.00
N ASP A 55 23.98 -1.69 7.04
CA ASP A 55 24.28 -1.49 8.47
C ASP A 55 24.25 -0.07 9.09
N THR A 56 23.12 0.29 9.73
CA THR A 56 22.99 0.80 11.12
C THR A 56 21.64 1.53 11.30
N THR A 57 20.70 0.82 11.92
CA THR A 57 19.72 1.29 12.94
C THR A 57 19.07 2.68 12.79
N GLU A 58 18.03 2.77 11.95
CA GLU A 58 16.76 3.43 12.30
C GLU A 58 15.63 2.57 11.71
N GLN A 59 14.91 1.83 12.57
CA GLN A 59 13.75 1.04 12.18
C GLN A 59 12.59 1.98 11.83
N SER A 60 12.57 2.45 10.59
CA SER A 60 11.31 2.67 9.87
C SER A 60 10.66 1.29 9.70
N PRO A 61 9.38 1.07 10.07
CA PRO A 61 8.79 -0.25 9.93
C PRO A 61 8.89 -0.65 8.46
N VAL A 62 9.47 -1.82 8.21
CA VAL A 62 9.41 -2.47 6.89
C VAL A 62 7.92 -2.55 6.60
N ALA A 63 7.45 -1.82 5.58
CA ALA A 63 6.05 -1.88 5.21
C ALA A 63 5.79 -3.31 4.73
N GLU A 64 5.24 -4.14 5.61
CA GLU A 64 4.71 -5.43 5.23
C GLU A 64 3.65 -5.18 4.16
N THR A 65 3.56 -6.05 3.16
CA THR A 65 2.50 -5.95 2.15
C THR A 65 1.57 -7.14 2.30
N MET A 66 0.27 -6.89 2.09
CA MET A 66 -0.70 -7.93 1.79
C MET A 66 -1.05 -7.79 0.31
N GLY A 67 -0.65 -8.77 -0.51
CA GLY A 67 -0.65 -8.59 -1.96
C GLY A 67 0.19 -7.37 -2.35
N GLU A 68 -0.41 -6.46 -3.11
CA GLU A 68 0.20 -5.18 -3.52
C GLU A 68 -0.07 -4.02 -2.53
N VAL A 69 -0.84 -4.27 -1.46
CA VAL A 69 -1.27 -3.21 -0.53
C VAL A 69 -0.32 -3.13 0.68
N PRO A 70 0.28 -1.95 0.96
CA PRO A 70 1.11 -1.75 2.15
C PRO A 70 0.28 -1.77 3.43
N VAL A 71 0.68 -2.59 4.39
CA VAL A 71 0.00 -2.79 5.67
C VAL A 71 0.92 -2.46 6.85
N GLU A 72 0.30 -1.93 7.90
CA GLU A 72 0.93 -1.71 9.21
C GLU A 72 0.46 -2.79 10.18
N VAL A 73 1.39 -3.36 10.94
CA VAL A 73 1.07 -4.25 12.06
C VAL A 73 0.86 -3.40 13.32
N LYS A 74 -0.31 -3.51 13.93
CA LYS A 74 -0.61 -2.82 15.20
C LYS A 74 -0.17 -3.63 16.41
N GLU A 75 -0.23 -3.03 17.61
CA GLU A 75 0.15 -3.67 18.88
C GLU A 75 -0.58 -5.00 19.14
N ASP A 76 -1.77 -5.20 18.57
CA ASP A 76 -2.54 -6.44 18.68
C ASP A 76 -2.11 -7.53 17.68
N GLY A 77 -1.04 -7.29 16.92
CA GLY A 77 -0.50 -8.20 15.90
C GLY A 77 -1.32 -8.25 14.61
N LYS A 78 -2.39 -7.45 14.46
CA LYS A 78 -3.19 -7.42 13.25
C LYS A 78 -2.66 -6.40 12.24
N LYS A 79 -2.84 -6.73 10.97
CA LYS A 79 -2.44 -5.90 9.83
C LYS A 79 -3.57 -4.99 9.40
N TYR A 80 -3.25 -3.74 9.09
CA TYR A 80 -4.20 -2.74 8.61
C TYR A 80 -3.64 -2.07 7.35
N PRO A 81 -4.45 -1.82 6.31
CA PRO A 81 -3.99 -1.09 5.13
C PRO A 81 -3.63 0.36 5.50
N THR A 82 -2.44 0.79 5.09
CA THR A 82 -1.90 2.13 5.43
C THR A 82 -2.50 3.25 4.56
N ASN A 83 -2.93 2.93 3.33
CA ASN A 83 -3.44 3.89 2.35
C ASN A 83 -4.89 3.58 1.93
N LEU A 84 -5.76 3.25 2.89
CA LEU A 84 -7.17 2.96 2.61
C LEU A 84 -7.97 4.27 2.40
N PRO A 85 -8.59 4.50 1.22
CA PRO A 85 -9.48 5.64 1.04
C PRO A 85 -10.76 5.47 1.85
N GLU A 86 -11.41 6.57 2.24
CA GLU A 86 -12.68 6.52 2.99
C GLU A 86 -13.83 5.95 2.14
N THR A 87 -13.80 6.26 0.84
CA THR A 87 -14.80 5.81 -0.13
C THR A 87 -14.14 5.25 -1.39
N TYR A 88 -14.80 4.31 -2.04
CA TYR A 88 -14.40 3.71 -3.30
C TYR A 88 -15.54 3.80 -4.31
N LYS A 89 -15.24 4.25 -5.54
CA LYS A 89 -16.23 4.30 -6.62
C LYS A 89 -16.10 3.05 -7.48
N VAL A 90 -17.16 2.26 -7.54
CA VAL A 90 -17.23 0.99 -8.27
C VAL A 90 -17.02 1.23 -9.78
N GLY A 91 -16.05 0.54 -10.36
CA GLY A 91 -15.82 0.49 -11.81
C GLY A 91 -16.72 -0.52 -12.53
N ALA A 92 -16.73 -0.46 -13.86
CA ALA A 92 -17.51 -1.38 -14.68
C ALA A 92 -17.08 -2.84 -14.46
N GLY A 93 -18.03 -3.70 -14.09
CA GLY A 93 -17.80 -5.13 -13.88
C GLY A 93 -17.07 -5.49 -12.58
N GLU A 94 -16.77 -4.52 -11.71
CA GLU A 94 -16.16 -4.81 -10.40
C GLU A 94 -17.19 -5.40 -9.42
N HIS A 95 -16.72 -6.33 -8.60
CA HIS A 95 -17.43 -6.92 -7.47
C HIS A 95 -16.65 -6.72 -6.17
N LEU A 96 -17.29 -6.96 -5.03
CA LEU A 96 -16.72 -6.63 -3.73
C LEU A 96 -15.39 -7.34 -3.42
N TRP A 97 -15.15 -8.53 -3.97
CA TRP A 97 -13.87 -9.23 -3.82
C TRP A 97 -12.73 -8.47 -4.47
N MET A 98 -12.88 -8.09 -5.74
CA MET A 98 -11.85 -7.37 -6.48
C MET A 98 -11.53 -6.02 -5.81
N ILE A 99 -12.57 -5.34 -5.31
CA ILE A 99 -12.42 -4.10 -4.55
C ILE A 99 -11.67 -4.36 -3.24
N ALA A 100 -12.03 -5.40 -2.50
CA ALA A 100 -11.38 -5.75 -1.24
C ALA A 100 -9.91 -6.14 -1.44
N GLU A 101 -9.61 -6.93 -2.47
CA GLU A 101 -8.24 -7.30 -2.84
C GLU A 101 -7.40 -6.06 -3.17
N LYS A 102 -7.94 -5.16 -4.00
CA LYS A 102 -7.26 -3.92 -4.40
C LYS A 102 -7.02 -2.94 -3.25
N THR A 103 -7.87 -2.96 -2.23
CA THR A 103 -7.87 -1.93 -1.16
C THR A 103 -7.32 -2.42 0.18
N TYR A 104 -7.47 -3.71 0.49
CA TYR A 104 -6.99 -4.35 1.73
C TYR A 104 -5.88 -5.38 1.46
N GLY A 105 -5.64 -5.76 0.20
CA GLY A 105 -4.74 -6.86 -0.15
C GLY A 105 -5.36 -8.24 0.01
N SER A 106 -6.60 -8.32 0.50
CA SER A 106 -7.33 -9.56 0.71
C SER A 106 -8.77 -9.41 0.24
N GLY A 107 -9.18 -10.31 -0.66
CA GLY A 107 -10.56 -10.36 -1.13
C GLY A 107 -11.57 -10.60 0.00
N TYR A 108 -11.17 -11.23 1.11
CA TYR A 108 -12.05 -11.59 2.23
C TYR A 108 -12.63 -10.39 2.99
N ASN A 109 -12.01 -9.21 2.88
CA ASN A 109 -12.55 -7.97 3.45
C ASN A 109 -13.87 -7.53 2.80
N TRP A 110 -14.33 -8.18 1.72
CA TRP A 110 -15.62 -7.92 1.07
C TRP A 110 -16.80 -7.96 2.05
N VAL A 111 -16.75 -8.81 3.08
CA VAL A 111 -17.83 -8.97 4.08
C VAL A 111 -18.00 -7.69 4.91
N GLU A 112 -16.88 -7.10 5.34
CA GLU A 112 -16.90 -5.86 6.11
C GLU A 112 -17.32 -4.68 5.25
N ILE A 113 -16.92 -4.63 3.98
CA ILE A 113 -17.41 -3.63 3.02
C ILE A 113 -18.93 -3.73 2.85
N ALA A 114 -19.45 -4.94 2.63
CA ALA A 114 -20.89 -5.17 2.45
C ALA A 114 -21.69 -4.73 3.67
N LYS A 115 -21.19 -5.06 4.87
CA LYS A 115 -21.81 -4.70 6.14
C LYS A 115 -21.80 -3.20 6.39
N GLU A 116 -20.67 -2.53 6.19
CA GLU A 116 -20.53 -1.07 6.36
C GLU A 116 -21.51 -0.30 5.46
N ASN A 117 -21.75 -0.81 4.26
CA ASN A 117 -22.63 -0.19 3.27
C ASN A 117 -24.08 -0.71 3.33
N ASN A 118 -24.43 -1.58 4.28
CA ASN A 118 -25.76 -2.19 4.42
C ASN A 118 -26.29 -2.79 3.10
N LEU A 119 -25.43 -3.47 2.34
CA LEU A 119 -25.80 -4.02 1.04
C LEU A 119 -26.76 -5.20 1.22
N ALA A 120 -27.99 -5.04 0.73
CA ALA A 120 -29.00 -6.11 0.75
C ALA A 120 -28.59 -7.30 -0.13
N ASN A 121 -27.93 -7.05 -1.25
CA ASN A 121 -27.38 -8.08 -2.12
C ASN A 121 -25.91 -7.75 -2.47
N PRO A 122 -24.94 -8.31 -1.72
CA PRO A 122 -23.51 -8.05 -1.94
C PRO A 122 -22.98 -8.48 -3.31
N GLY A 123 -23.71 -9.35 -4.03
CA GLY A 123 -23.33 -9.81 -5.37
C GLY A 123 -23.75 -8.86 -6.50
N ILE A 124 -24.47 -7.78 -6.20
CA ILE A 124 -24.93 -6.80 -7.19
C ILE A 124 -24.36 -5.43 -6.82
N LEU A 125 -23.41 -4.96 -7.63
CA LEU A 125 -22.89 -3.59 -7.58
C LEU A 125 -23.18 -2.87 -8.89
N TYR A 126 -23.33 -1.55 -8.81
CA TYR A 126 -23.55 -0.70 -9.99
C TYR A 126 -22.31 0.14 -10.28
N GLU A 127 -22.00 0.34 -11.56
CA GLU A 127 -20.94 1.26 -11.96
C GLU A 127 -21.21 2.66 -11.41
N GLY A 128 -20.18 3.26 -10.83
CA GLY A 128 -20.25 4.57 -10.19
C GLY A 128 -20.85 4.57 -8.78
N GLN A 129 -21.30 3.42 -8.26
CA GLN A 129 -21.74 3.28 -6.88
C GLN A 129 -20.58 3.63 -5.94
N GLU A 130 -20.84 4.47 -4.95
CA GLU A 130 -19.85 4.81 -3.91
C GLU A 130 -20.03 3.87 -2.72
N LEU A 131 -18.94 3.21 -2.33
CA LEU A 131 -18.85 2.32 -1.18
C LEU A 131 -17.96 2.95 -0.12
N LYS A 132 -18.42 2.99 1.12
CA LYS A 132 -17.60 3.30 2.29
C LYS A 132 -16.67 2.13 2.59
N LEU A 133 -15.39 2.41 2.79
CA LEU A 133 -14.42 1.39 3.16
C LEU A 133 -14.11 1.47 4.66
N PRO A 134 -14.49 0.46 5.46
CA PRO A 134 -14.24 0.49 6.89
C PRO A 134 -12.75 0.27 7.20
N LYS A 135 -12.18 1.03 8.15
CA LYS A 135 -10.79 0.86 8.61
C LYS A 135 -10.64 -0.34 9.55
N VAL A 136 -10.79 -1.53 9.00
CA VAL A 136 -10.69 -2.82 9.70
C VAL A 136 -9.36 -3.51 9.43
N ALA A 137 -9.04 -4.50 10.25
CA ALA A 137 -7.90 -5.37 10.01
C ALA A 137 -8.09 -6.15 8.71
N VAL A 138 -6.99 -6.44 8.02
CA VAL A 138 -6.98 -7.36 6.90
C VAL A 138 -7.41 -8.75 7.37
N VAL A 139 -8.37 -9.35 6.68
CA VAL A 139 -8.84 -10.70 6.96
C VAL A 139 -7.92 -11.68 6.25
N GLU A 140 -7.12 -12.39 7.03
CA GLU A 140 -6.30 -13.51 6.55
C GLU A 140 -7.02 -14.83 6.84
N VAL A 141 -6.99 -15.76 5.89
CA VAL A 141 -7.49 -17.13 6.11
C VAL A 141 -6.29 -18.07 6.22
N PRO A 142 -5.94 -18.53 7.43
CA PRO A 142 -4.81 -19.43 7.64
C PRO A 142 -4.96 -20.71 6.81
N GLY A 143 -3.92 -21.09 6.07
CA GLY A 143 -3.94 -22.28 5.22
C GLY A 143 -4.53 -22.09 3.82
N MET A 144 -5.03 -20.89 3.50
CA MET A 144 -5.44 -20.50 2.13
C MET A 144 -4.30 -19.84 1.34
N GLN A 145 -3.08 -19.85 1.87
CA GLN A 145 -1.90 -19.30 1.18
C GLN A 145 -1.70 -19.98 -0.18
N ALA A 146 -1.17 -19.20 -1.14
CA ALA A 146 -0.87 -19.54 -2.53
C ALA A 146 0.02 -20.79 -2.78
N THR A 147 0.28 -21.61 -1.76
CA THR A 147 1.09 -22.83 -1.86
C THR A 147 0.39 -23.98 -2.58
N ASN A 148 -0.93 -23.87 -2.81
CA ASN A 148 -1.72 -24.83 -3.57
C ASN A 148 -2.45 -24.19 -4.75
N GLU A 149 -1.78 -23.28 -5.46
CA GLU A 149 -2.26 -22.69 -6.70
C GLU A 149 -2.61 -23.79 -7.71
N ILE A 150 -3.80 -23.71 -8.28
CA ILE A 150 -4.24 -24.64 -9.32
C ILE A 150 -3.94 -23.97 -10.66
N SER A 151 -2.92 -24.45 -11.37
CA SER A 151 -2.52 -23.91 -12.67
C SER A 151 -3.06 -24.67 -13.88
N GLY A 152 -3.60 -25.88 -13.68
CA GLY A 152 -4.16 -26.69 -14.76
C GLY A 152 -5.55 -26.24 -15.25
N ASP A 153 -5.95 -26.75 -16.42
CA ASP A 153 -7.29 -26.58 -17.01
C ASP A 153 -8.34 -27.50 -16.39
N THR A 154 -7.92 -28.39 -15.50
CA THR A 154 -8.81 -29.28 -14.76
C THR A 154 -8.31 -29.46 -13.34
N TYR A 155 -9.23 -29.77 -12.43
CA TYR A 155 -8.94 -30.05 -11.03
C TYR A 155 -9.83 -31.18 -10.52
N THR A 156 -9.22 -32.14 -9.83
CA THR A 156 -9.96 -33.21 -9.16
C THR A 156 -10.30 -32.77 -7.74
N VAL A 157 -11.60 -32.68 -7.44
CA VAL A 157 -12.13 -32.27 -6.14
C VAL A 157 -11.63 -33.19 -5.05
N VAL A 158 -11.09 -32.60 -3.98
CA VAL A 158 -10.67 -33.32 -2.77
C VAL A 158 -11.62 -33.04 -1.61
N LYS A 159 -11.47 -33.82 -0.54
CA LYS A 159 -12.33 -33.71 0.64
C LYS A 159 -12.21 -32.31 1.25
N GLY A 160 -13.34 -31.62 1.40
CA GLY A 160 -13.43 -30.29 2.01
C GLY A 160 -13.44 -29.13 1.00
N ASP A 161 -13.31 -29.44 -0.29
CA ASP A 161 -13.43 -28.43 -1.33
C ASP A 161 -14.88 -27.96 -1.53
N ASN A 162 -14.98 -26.74 -2.00
CA ASN A 162 -16.17 -26.16 -2.62
C ASN A 162 -15.69 -25.34 -3.83
N LEU A 163 -16.61 -25.00 -4.75
CA LEU A 163 -16.23 -24.26 -5.96
C LEU A 163 -15.58 -22.92 -5.65
N TRP A 164 -16.01 -22.24 -4.58
CA TRP A 164 -15.41 -20.97 -4.16
C TRP A 164 -13.91 -21.13 -3.87
N ASN A 165 -13.55 -22.07 -3.00
CA ASN A 165 -12.16 -22.30 -2.60
C ASN A 165 -11.31 -22.78 -3.77
N ILE A 166 -11.88 -23.60 -4.66
CA ILE A 166 -11.20 -24.00 -5.91
C ILE A 166 -10.93 -22.77 -6.78
N CYS A 167 -11.91 -21.88 -6.95
CA CYS A 167 -11.75 -20.68 -7.77
C CYS A 167 -10.77 -19.68 -7.17
N VAL A 168 -10.78 -19.47 -5.85
CA VAL A 168 -9.77 -18.67 -5.16
C VAL A 168 -8.36 -19.23 -5.44
N ARG A 169 -8.19 -20.55 -5.38
CA ARG A 169 -6.89 -21.20 -5.64
C ARG A 169 -6.49 -21.22 -7.12
N ALA A 170 -7.45 -21.24 -8.04
CA ALA A 170 -7.18 -21.34 -9.47
C ALA A 170 -7.02 -19.97 -10.15
N TYR A 171 -7.74 -18.96 -9.66
CA TYR A 171 -7.87 -17.66 -10.31
C TYR A 171 -7.56 -16.47 -9.40
N GLY A 172 -7.36 -16.69 -8.10
CA GLY A 172 -7.34 -15.61 -7.11
C GLY A 172 -8.71 -15.01 -6.80
N ASP A 173 -9.76 -15.42 -7.52
CA ASP A 173 -11.11 -14.85 -7.41
C ASP A 173 -12.16 -15.93 -7.12
N GLY A 174 -12.74 -15.86 -5.91
CA GLY A 174 -13.80 -16.76 -5.50
C GLY A 174 -15.06 -16.61 -6.35
N TYR A 175 -15.37 -15.42 -6.87
CA TYR A 175 -16.61 -15.13 -7.61
C TYR A 175 -16.68 -15.81 -8.98
N LYS A 176 -15.57 -16.37 -9.49
CA LYS A 176 -15.57 -17.21 -10.71
C LYS A 176 -16.30 -18.54 -10.55
N TRP A 177 -16.74 -18.90 -9.34
CA TRP A 177 -17.46 -20.15 -9.09
C TRP A 177 -18.68 -20.35 -9.99
N SER A 178 -19.39 -19.27 -10.33
CA SER A 178 -20.60 -19.33 -11.17
C SER A 178 -20.27 -19.65 -12.63
N GLU A 179 -19.26 -18.98 -13.18
CA GLU A 179 -18.71 -19.24 -14.52
C GLU A 179 -18.23 -20.70 -14.63
N VAL A 180 -17.48 -21.17 -13.64
CA VAL A 180 -17.00 -22.56 -13.59
C VAL A 180 -18.16 -23.54 -13.50
N ALA A 181 -19.18 -23.27 -12.68
CA ALA A 181 -20.34 -24.14 -12.56
C ALA A 181 -21.12 -24.25 -13.87
N GLU A 182 -21.32 -23.13 -14.56
CA GLU A 182 -21.98 -23.08 -15.87
C GLU A 182 -21.18 -23.83 -16.94
N PHE A 183 -19.87 -23.59 -17.01
CA PHE A 183 -18.97 -24.25 -17.97
C PHE A 183 -18.99 -25.77 -17.83
N ASN A 184 -19.06 -26.27 -16.59
CA ASN A 184 -19.14 -27.69 -16.29
C ASN A 184 -20.56 -28.25 -16.31
N LYS A 185 -21.58 -27.41 -16.57
CA LYS A 185 -23.00 -27.78 -16.58
C LYS A 185 -23.43 -28.47 -15.29
N LEU A 186 -22.96 -27.96 -14.16
CA LEU A 186 -23.27 -28.53 -12.85
C LEU A 186 -24.75 -28.33 -12.54
N ALA A 187 -25.44 -29.42 -12.19
CA ALA A 187 -26.86 -29.34 -11.79
C ALA A 187 -27.04 -28.56 -10.48
N ASN A 188 -26.06 -28.62 -9.57
CA ASN A 188 -26.03 -27.85 -8.34
C ASN A 188 -24.59 -27.44 -8.01
N ALA A 189 -24.29 -26.14 -8.08
CA ALA A 189 -22.96 -25.59 -7.80
C ALA A 189 -22.51 -25.77 -6.33
N SER A 190 -23.46 -25.93 -5.41
CA SER A 190 -23.17 -26.18 -3.99
C SER A 190 -22.82 -27.63 -3.69
N VAL A 191 -22.98 -28.54 -4.67
CA VAL A 191 -22.74 -29.97 -4.51
C VAL A 191 -21.70 -30.41 -5.54
N ILE A 192 -20.46 -30.56 -5.08
CA ILE A 192 -19.38 -31.20 -5.83
C ILE A 192 -18.89 -32.41 -5.04
N GLU A 193 -18.56 -33.48 -5.75
CA GLU A 193 -18.20 -34.76 -5.13
C GLU A 193 -16.68 -34.97 -5.13
N VAL A 194 -16.15 -35.58 -4.07
CA VAL A 194 -14.73 -35.95 -4.02
C VAL A 194 -14.41 -36.90 -5.18
N GLY A 195 -13.35 -36.60 -5.93
CA GLY A 195 -12.96 -37.32 -7.14
C GLY A 195 -13.60 -36.78 -8.42
N GLN A 196 -14.57 -35.87 -8.33
CA GLN A 196 -15.13 -35.19 -9.50
C GLN A 196 -14.06 -34.34 -10.18
N VAL A 197 -13.97 -34.42 -11.51
CA VAL A 197 -13.07 -33.57 -12.30
C VAL A 197 -13.84 -32.31 -12.74
N ILE A 198 -13.38 -31.16 -12.27
CA ILE A 198 -13.89 -29.84 -12.64
C ILE A 198 -12.97 -29.26 -13.71
N LYS A 199 -13.53 -28.81 -14.83
CA LYS A 199 -12.81 -28.04 -15.84
C LYS A 199 -12.75 -26.58 -15.43
N LEU A 200 -11.59 -25.96 -15.59
CA LEU A 200 -11.29 -24.59 -15.19
C LEU A 200 -11.03 -23.77 -16.46
N PRO A 201 -12.03 -23.01 -16.97
CA PRO A 201 -11.83 -22.13 -18.13
C PRO A 201 -10.77 -21.06 -17.81
N ARG A 202 -9.89 -20.76 -18.77
CA ARG A 202 -8.79 -19.80 -18.66
C ARG A 202 -8.94 -18.69 -19.68
#